data_AF-A0A6J2YNI0-F1
#
_entry.id   AF-A0A6J2YNI0-F1
#
_cell.length_a   1.000
_cell.length_b   1.000
_cell.length_c   1.000
_cell.angle_alpha   90.00
_cell.angle_beta   90.00
_cell.angle_gamma   90.00
#
_symmetry.space_group_name_H-M   'P 1'
#
loop_
_entity.id
_entity.type
_entity.pdbx_description
1 polymer ?
#
loop_
_entity_poly.entity_id
_entity_poly.type
_entity_poly.pdbx_seq_one_letter_code
_entity_poly.pdbx_strand_id
1 'polypeptide(L)'
;MKCVILLCVVVLVLTCASAKKHKDNKEISIKKAYKECQKNETTHLDKQALRKYKKKQVTTLPENYGEHVLCLYKVMGIISEDGTINKDNLKKRIEKKAETEDNVDLILEECGASQSDPKQTAINLDTCLNKNKIH
;
A
#
# COMPACT_ATOMS: atom_id res chain seq x y z
N MET A 1 -67.78 14.06 -11.68
CA MET A 1 -67.66 12.99 -10.67
C MET A 1 -66.41 12.19 -10.99
N LYS A 2 -65.47 12.15 -10.04
CA LYS A 2 -64.47 11.10 -9.78
C LYS A 2 -63.41 10.79 -10.86
N CYS A 3 -62.17 10.72 -10.39
CA CYS A 3 -60.96 10.19 -11.03
C CYS A 3 -60.38 11.15 -12.09
N VAL A 4 -59.26 11.83 -11.86
CA VAL A 4 -57.93 11.24 -11.73
C VAL A 4 -57.11 12.06 -10.72
N ILE A 5 -57.02 11.57 -9.50
CA ILE A 5 -56.01 11.98 -8.51
C ILE A 5 -55.00 10.83 -8.46
N LEU A 6 -53.71 11.18 -8.28
CA LEU A 6 -52.56 10.31 -8.06
C LEU A 6 -51.92 9.71 -9.33
N LEU A 7 -50.81 10.32 -9.76
CA LEU A 7 -49.48 9.68 -9.87
C LEU A 7 -48.60 10.49 -10.82
N CYS A 8 -47.51 11.03 -10.27
CA CYS A 8 -46.24 11.44 -10.92
C CYS A 8 -45.60 12.48 -9.98
N VAL A 9 -45.32 12.06 -8.73
CA VAL A 9 -43.95 11.68 -8.32
C VAL A 9 -42.96 12.82 -8.59
N VAL A 10 -42.86 13.63 -7.55
CA VAL A 10 -41.83 14.62 -7.21
C VAL A 10 -40.45 14.20 -7.72
N VAL A 11 -39.93 14.94 -8.70
CA VAL A 11 -38.53 14.86 -9.13
C VAL A 11 -37.70 15.68 -8.15
N LEU A 12 -37.36 15.07 -7.01
CA LEU A 12 -36.28 15.51 -6.13
C LEU A 12 -34.98 14.87 -6.64
N VAL A 13 -34.29 15.54 -7.56
CA VAL A 13 -32.90 15.20 -7.88
C VAL A 13 -32.04 15.71 -6.73
N LEU A 14 -31.94 14.88 -5.70
CA LEU A 14 -30.95 15.00 -4.64
C LEU A 14 -29.56 14.85 -5.24
N THR A 15 -28.76 15.89 -5.03
CA THR A 15 -27.33 15.98 -5.32
C THR A 15 -26.56 14.79 -4.75
N CYS A 16 -26.03 13.93 -5.61
CA CYS A 16 -24.97 13.00 -5.22
C CYS A 16 -23.66 13.79 -5.11
N ALA A 17 -23.51 14.55 -4.03
CA ALA A 17 -22.18 14.92 -3.55
C ALA A 17 -21.48 13.61 -3.19
N SER A 18 -20.58 13.17 -4.06
CA SER A 18 -19.67 12.05 -3.79
C SER A 18 -18.71 12.46 -2.68
N ALA A 19 -19.20 12.49 -1.45
CA ALA A 19 -18.37 12.38 -0.27
C ALA A 19 -17.69 11.02 -0.38
N LYS A 20 -16.43 11.00 -0.87
CA LYS A 20 -15.52 9.89 -0.61
C LYS A 20 -15.58 9.68 0.90
N LYS A 21 -16.28 8.61 1.33
CA LYS A 21 -16.21 8.12 2.69
C LYS A 21 -14.73 8.04 3.04
N HIS A 22 -14.29 8.88 3.98
CA HIS A 22 -13.07 8.64 4.73
C HIS A 22 -13.30 7.31 5.44
N LYS A 23 -12.94 6.22 4.75
CA LYS A 23 -12.93 4.88 5.31
C LYS A 23 -11.93 4.98 6.45
N ASP A 24 -12.36 4.73 7.68
CA ASP A 24 -11.49 4.67 8.85
C ASP A 24 -10.24 3.85 8.47
N ASN A 25 -9.12 4.56 8.26
CA ASN A 25 -7.90 3.97 7.72
C ASN A 25 -7.20 3.23 8.85
N LYS A 26 -7.77 2.10 9.26
CA LYS A 26 -7.12 1.17 10.16
C LYS A 26 -5.92 0.60 9.42
N GLU A 27 -4.74 1.09 9.78
CA GLU A 27 -3.44 0.65 9.26
C GLU A 27 -3.43 -0.89 9.13
N ILE A 28 -3.26 -1.38 7.90
CA ILE A 28 -3.21 -2.80 7.63
C ILE A 28 -1.80 -3.29 8.00
N SER A 29 -1.72 -4.31 8.87
CA SER A 29 -0.42 -4.87 9.24
C SER A 29 0.23 -5.59 8.05
N ILE A 30 1.55 -5.56 7.99
CA ILE A 30 2.33 -6.25 6.94
C ILE A 30 1.97 -7.75 6.84
N LYS A 31 1.63 -8.41 7.95
CA LYS A 31 1.19 -9.81 7.96
C LYS A 31 -0.14 -10.00 7.23
N LYS A 32 -1.08 -9.05 7.36
CA LYS A 32 -2.37 -9.08 6.65
C LYS A 32 -2.17 -8.76 5.18
N ALA A 33 -1.37 -7.73 4.87
CA ALA A 33 -1.01 -7.38 3.50
C ALA A 33 -0.34 -8.56 2.79
N TYR A 34 0.61 -9.23 3.44
CA TYR A 34 1.26 -10.44 2.92
C TYR A 34 0.25 -11.54 2.59
N LYS A 35 -0.67 -11.85 3.51
CA LYS A 35 -1.71 -12.85 3.25
C LYS A 35 -2.60 -12.47 2.07
N GLU A 36 -2.89 -11.19 1.89
CA GLU A 36 -3.68 -10.71 0.76
C GLU A 36 -2.92 -10.90 -0.55
N CYS A 37 -1.68 -10.43 -0.61
CA CYS A 37 -0.82 -10.54 -1.79
C CYS A 37 -0.46 -11.98 -2.16
N GLN A 38 -0.54 -12.93 -1.23
CA GLN A 38 -0.30 -14.34 -1.52
C GLN A 38 -1.46 -15.03 -2.25
N LYS A 39 -2.65 -14.40 -2.32
CA LYS A 39 -3.84 -14.96 -2.99
C LYS A 39 -3.81 -14.82 -4.51
N ASN A 40 -3.04 -13.86 -5.03
CA ASN A 40 -2.91 -13.63 -6.46
C ASN A 40 -1.60 -14.25 -6.95
N GLU A 41 -1.66 -15.03 -8.03
CA GLU A 41 -0.53 -15.74 -8.61
C GLU A 41 0.61 -14.79 -9.02
N THR A 42 0.29 -13.61 -9.58
CA THR A 42 1.32 -12.65 -10.02
C THR A 42 2.09 -12.03 -8.86
N THR A 43 1.47 -11.99 -7.67
CA THR A 43 2.08 -11.45 -6.44
C THR A 43 2.42 -12.57 -5.46
N HIS A 44 2.30 -13.85 -5.80
CA HIS A 44 2.53 -14.98 -4.90
C HIS A 44 4.03 -15.24 -4.71
N LEU A 45 4.61 -14.81 -3.59
CA LEU A 45 6.06 -14.93 -3.36
C LEU A 45 6.42 -16.17 -2.54
N ASP A 46 7.23 -17.07 -3.11
CA ASP A 46 7.80 -18.21 -2.36
C ASP A 46 8.71 -17.70 -1.24
N LYS A 47 8.22 -17.86 -0.01
CA LYS A 47 8.91 -17.49 1.21
C LYS A 47 10.24 -18.23 1.38
N GLN A 48 10.34 -19.48 0.93
CA GLN A 48 11.58 -20.24 1.03
C GLN A 48 12.62 -19.72 0.04
N ALA A 49 12.24 -19.43 -1.20
CA ALA A 49 13.12 -18.78 -2.18
C ALA A 49 13.65 -17.43 -1.66
N LEU A 50 12.78 -16.55 -1.16
CA LEU A 50 13.21 -15.28 -0.58
C LEU A 50 14.16 -15.47 0.62
N ARG A 51 13.89 -16.46 1.49
CA ARG A 51 14.77 -16.78 2.62
C ARG A 51 16.16 -17.25 2.18
N LYS A 52 16.24 -18.11 1.17
CA LYS A 52 17.52 -18.58 0.59
C LYS A 52 18.32 -17.39 0.02
N TYR A 53 17.65 -16.49 -0.70
CA TYR A 53 18.25 -15.26 -1.21
C TYR A 53 18.80 -14.39 -0.07
N LYS A 54 18.00 -14.09 0.96
CA LYS A 54 18.43 -13.27 2.11
C LYS A 54 19.60 -13.90 2.88
N LYS A 55 19.71 -15.23 2.89
CA LYS A 55 20.83 -15.97 3.50
C LYS A 55 22.06 -16.09 2.58
N LYS A 56 22.06 -15.46 1.40
CA LYS A 56 23.11 -15.57 0.38
C LYS A 56 23.37 -17.01 -0.08
N GLN A 57 22.36 -17.89 0.03
CA GLN A 57 22.44 -19.27 -0.45
C GLN A 57 22.15 -19.38 -1.95
N VAL A 58 21.50 -18.36 -2.51
CA VAL A 58 21.29 -18.16 -3.94
C VAL A 58 21.57 -16.69 -4.27
N THR A 59 21.98 -16.41 -5.50
CA THR A 59 22.30 -15.05 -5.96
C THR A 59 21.12 -14.34 -6.61
N THR A 60 20.13 -15.10 -7.07
CA THR A 60 18.97 -14.57 -7.79
C THR A 60 17.80 -14.30 -6.83
N LEU A 61 17.26 -13.09 -6.89
CA LEU A 61 16.02 -12.72 -6.22
C LEU A 61 14.83 -13.39 -6.93
N PRO A 62 13.77 -13.84 -6.22
CA PRO A 62 12.58 -14.35 -6.89
C PRO A 62 12.02 -13.32 -7.88
N GLU A 63 11.67 -13.77 -9.09
CA GLU A 63 11.26 -12.90 -10.19
C GLU A 63 10.10 -11.98 -9.82
N ASN A 64 9.14 -12.52 -9.06
CA ASN A 64 7.93 -11.83 -8.65
C ASN A 64 8.07 -11.00 -7.36
N TYR A 65 9.31 -10.76 -6.91
CA TYR A 65 9.57 -9.97 -5.71
C TYR A 65 9.02 -8.55 -5.83
N GLY A 66 9.24 -7.90 -6.97
CA GLY A 66 8.80 -6.52 -7.19
C GLY A 66 7.28 -6.39 -7.15
N GLU A 67 6.58 -7.32 -7.79
CA GLU A 67 5.13 -7.44 -7.84
C GLU A 67 4.56 -7.67 -6.43
N HIS A 68 5.17 -8.58 -5.67
CA HIS A 68 4.77 -8.85 -4.30
C HIS A 68 4.93 -7.62 -3.40
N VAL A 69 6.08 -6.95 -3.44
CA VAL A 69 6.37 -5.79 -2.60
C VAL A 69 5.50 -4.59 -2.98
N LEU A 70 5.24 -4.37 -4.28
CA LEU A 70 4.28 -3.37 -4.73
C LEU A 70 2.88 -3.64 -4.17
N CYS A 71 2.42 -4.89 -4.23
CA CYS A 71 1.15 -5.27 -3.63
C CYS A 71 1.12 -4.99 -2.12
N LEU A 72 2.19 -5.33 -1.37
CA LEU A 72 2.26 -5.06 0.06
C LEU A 72 2.04 -3.58 0.36
N TYR A 73 2.80 -2.71 -0.31
CA TYR A 73 2.73 -1.27 -0.05
C TYR A 73 1.43 -0.63 -0.54
N LYS A 74 0.82 -1.14 -1.62
CA LYS A 74 -0.52 -0.73 -2.04
C LYS A 74 -1.59 -1.13 -1.02
N VAL A 75 -1.59 -2.38 -0.56
CA VAL A 75 -2.54 -2.85 0.46
C VAL A 75 -2.36 -2.10 1.78
N MET A 76 -1.13 -1.73 2.13
CA MET A 76 -0.85 -0.90 3.31
C MET A 76 -1.15 0.59 3.11
N GLY A 77 -1.46 1.02 1.88
CA GLY A 77 -1.72 2.42 1.53
C GLY A 77 -0.46 3.31 1.53
N ILE A 78 0.73 2.72 1.55
CA ILE A 78 2.00 3.46 1.49
C ILE A 78 2.32 3.86 0.05
N ILE A 79 2.00 3.01 -0.92
CA ILE A 79 2.01 3.37 -2.34
C ILE A 79 0.56 3.52 -2.79
N SER A 80 0.25 4.65 -3.40
CA SER A 80 -1.04 4.98 -3.97
C SER A 80 -1.32 4.14 -5.23
N GLU A 81 -2.56 4.16 -5.72
CA GLU A 81 -2.92 3.38 -6.91
C GLU A 81 -2.16 3.80 -8.17
N ASP A 82 -1.82 5.09 -8.27
CA ASP A 82 -1.01 5.68 -9.33
C ASP A 82 0.50 5.36 -9.22
N GLY A 83 0.92 4.66 -8.17
CA GLY A 83 2.32 4.27 -7.95
C GLY A 83 3.17 5.28 -7.18
N THR A 84 2.58 6.39 -6.74
CA THR A 84 3.29 7.39 -5.93
C THR A 84 3.32 7.02 -4.44
N ILE A 85 4.34 7.46 -3.72
CA ILE A 85 4.44 7.25 -2.27
C ILE A 85 3.51 8.23 -1.53
N ASN A 86 2.62 7.68 -0.72
CA ASN A 86 1.88 8.42 0.29
C ASN A 86 2.79 8.70 1.50
N LYS A 87 3.38 9.89 1.55
CA LYS A 87 4.34 10.28 2.58
C LYS A 87 3.76 10.26 4.00
N ASP A 88 2.47 10.55 4.17
CA ASP A 88 1.83 10.50 5.49
C ASP A 88 1.74 9.07 6.03
N ASN A 89 1.34 8.12 5.18
CA ASN A 89 1.28 6.70 5.56
C ASN A 89 2.67 6.10 5.72
N LEU A 90 3.65 6.54 4.92
CA LEU A 90 5.05 6.16 5.09
C LEU A 90 5.62 6.67 6.42
N LYS A 91 5.38 7.95 6.77
CA LYS A 91 5.82 8.54 8.04
C LYS A 91 5.27 7.76 9.23
N LYS A 92 3.97 7.49 9.26
CA LYS A 92 3.33 6.68 10.31
C LYS A 92 3.95 5.29 10.44
N ARG A 93 4.31 4.68 9.31
CA ARG A 93 4.98 3.37 9.29
C ARG A 93 6.37 3.45 9.91
N ILE A 94 7.15 4.48 9.58
CA ILE A 94 8.48 4.72 10.13
C ILE A 94 8.38 4.98 11.64
N GLU A 95 7.52 5.91 12.08
CA GLU A 95 7.34 6.25 13.50
C GLU A 95 6.99 5.04 14.38
N LYS A 96 6.20 4.11 13.85
CA LYS A 96 5.79 2.90 14.58
C LYS A 96 6.92 1.88 14.76
N LYS A 97 7.98 1.98 13.96
CA LYS A 97 9.00 0.95 13.78
C LYS A 97 10.41 1.44 14.06
N ALA A 98 10.61 2.75 14.02
CA ALA A 98 11.81 3.45 14.42
C ALA A 98 12.12 3.18 15.90
N GLU A 99 13.40 3.03 16.21
CA GLU A 99 13.92 3.08 17.56
C GLU A 99 13.93 4.54 18.07
N THR A 100 14.23 4.77 19.35
CA THR A 100 14.11 6.12 19.94
C THR A 100 15.14 7.11 19.36
N GLU A 101 16.27 6.58 18.95
CA GLU A 101 17.41 7.27 18.34
C GLU A 101 17.26 7.53 16.84
N ASP A 102 16.32 6.86 16.18
CA ASP A 102 16.13 6.97 14.73
C ASP A 102 15.52 8.33 14.38
N ASN A 103 16.10 8.99 13.36
CA ASN A 103 15.55 10.24 12.84
C ASN A 103 14.48 9.95 11.78
N VAL A 104 13.22 9.92 12.21
CA VAL A 104 12.04 9.66 11.36
C VAL A 104 12.00 10.55 10.11
N ASP A 105 12.25 11.85 10.25
CA ASP A 105 12.14 12.80 9.14
C ASP A 105 13.25 12.59 8.12
N LEU A 106 14.47 12.28 8.56
CA LEU A 106 15.58 11.91 7.68
C LEU A 106 15.29 10.63 6.90
N ILE A 107 14.74 9.60 7.56
CA ILE A 107 14.37 8.34 6.90
C ILE A 107 13.24 8.59 5.89
N LEU A 108 12.27 9.44 6.22
CA LEU A 108 11.18 9.81 5.32
C LEU A 108 11.69 10.55 4.08
N GLU A 109 12.67 11.44 4.26
CA GLU A 109 13.32 12.14 3.15
C GLU A 109 14.09 11.16 2.25
N GLU A 110 14.89 10.27 2.84
CA GLU A 110 15.69 9.28 2.11
C GLU A 110 14.80 8.28 1.34
N CYS A 111 13.77 7.74 1.98
CA CYS A 111 12.97 6.64 1.43
C CYS A 111 11.72 7.12 0.67
N GLY A 112 11.33 8.39 0.78
CA GLY A 112 10.07 8.93 0.27
C GLY A 112 10.05 9.34 -1.21
N ALA A 113 11.03 8.91 -2.01
CA ALA A 113 11.16 9.27 -3.42
C ALA A 113 10.44 8.27 -4.35
N SER A 114 9.42 8.75 -5.06
CA SER A 114 8.74 7.95 -6.10
C SER A 114 9.60 7.84 -7.36
N GLN A 115 9.48 6.73 -8.08
CA GLN A 115 10.12 6.48 -9.37
C GLN A 115 9.07 6.58 -10.49
N SER A 116 9.52 6.60 -11.75
CA SER A 116 8.62 6.59 -12.90
C SER A 116 7.82 5.28 -13.03
N ASP A 117 8.38 4.17 -12.55
CA ASP A 117 7.74 2.86 -12.51
C ASP A 117 7.27 2.53 -11.07
N PRO A 118 6.00 2.16 -10.86
CA PRO A 118 5.48 1.78 -9.55
C PRO A 118 6.21 0.59 -8.93
N LYS A 119 6.62 -0.40 -9.73
CA LYS A 119 7.35 -1.56 -9.23
C LYS A 119 8.74 -1.16 -8.75
N GLN A 120 9.46 -0.34 -9.50
CA GLN A 120 10.75 0.22 -9.07
C GLN A 120 10.60 1.08 -7.81
N THR A 121 9.52 1.85 -7.70
CA THR A 121 9.19 2.61 -6.48
C THR A 121 9.08 1.69 -5.26
N ALA A 122 8.35 0.58 -5.39
CA ALA A 122 8.18 -0.39 -4.31
C ALA A 122 9.49 -1.07 -3.90
N ILE A 123 10.31 -1.48 -4.87
CA ILE A 123 11.62 -2.11 -4.63
C ILE A 123 12.57 -1.13 -3.93
N ASN A 124 12.65 0.11 -4.40
CA ASN A 124 13.52 1.13 -3.81
C ASN A 124 13.09 1.46 -2.38
N LEU A 125 11.78 1.63 -2.17
CA LEU A 125 11.23 1.87 -0.85
C LEU A 125 11.56 0.72 0.12
N ASP A 126 11.33 -0.54 -0.30
CA ASP A 126 11.64 -1.70 0.54
C ASP A 126 13.13 -1.81 0.88
N THR A 127 13.99 -1.54 -0.10
CA THR A 127 15.44 -1.56 0.09
C THR A 127 15.86 -0.48 1.09
N CYS A 128 15.33 0.74 0.95
CA CYS A 128 15.63 1.85 1.84
C CYS A 128 15.14 1.61 3.27
N LEU A 129 13.92 1.11 3.45
CA LEU A 129 13.38 0.77 4.77
C LEU A 129 14.17 -0.35 5.43
N ASN A 130 14.57 -1.39 4.68
CA ASN A 130 15.42 -2.46 5.22
C ASN A 130 16.81 -1.95 5.62
N LYS A 131 17.42 -1.05 4.85
CA LYS A 131 18.70 -0.39 5.19
C LYS A 131 18.59 0.37 6.52
N ASN A 132 17.46 1.05 6.73
CA ASN A 132 17.13 1.78 7.96
C ASN A 132 16.44 0.91 9.02
N LYS A 133 16.46 -0.43 8.89
CA LYS A 133 15.89 -1.40 9.85
C LYS A 133 14.40 -1.23 10.19
N ILE A 134 13.64 -0.58 9.31
CA ILE A 134 12.20 -0.38 9.45
C ILE A 134 11.45 -1.63 8.95
N HIS A 135 11.19 -2.59 9.85
CA HIS A 135 10.61 -3.92 9.55
C HIS A 135 9.12 -4.09 9.91
#